data_AF-A0A938KIK8-F1
#
_entry.id   AF-A0A938KIK8-F1
#
_cell.length_a   1.000
_cell.length_b   1.000
_cell.length_c   1.000
_cell.angle_alpha   90.00
_cell.angle_beta   90.00
_cell.angle_gamma   90.00
#
_symmetry.space_group_name_H-M   'P 1'
#
loop_
_entity.id
_entity.type
_entity.pdbx_description
1 polymer ?
#
loop_
_entity_poly.entity_id
_entity_poly.type
_entity_poly.pdbx_seq_one_letter_code
_entity_poly.pdbx_strand_id
1 'polypeptide(L)' 'ARRTPVDLPAGSRWAFDAPMFLLLNLAVGGNWPGSPDATTEFPQIFLVDYVRVYAHDPAR' A
#
# COMPACT_ATOMS: atom_id res chain seq x y z
N ALA A 1 -13.94 0.05 -6.45
CA ALA A 1 -14.72 -1.13 -6.89
C ALA A 1 -13.96 -2.40 -6.52
N ARG A 2 -14.65 -3.47 -6.08
CA ARG A 2 -14.03 -4.77 -5.83
C ARG A 2 -13.56 -5.37 -7.17
N ARG A 3 -12.31 -5.79 -7.25
CA ARG A 3 -11.74 -6.53 -8.39
C ARG A 3 -11.48 -7.97 -7.98
N THR A 4 -11.56 -8.85 -8.96
CA THR A 4 -11.43 -10.30 -8.82
C THR A 4 -10.57 -10.85 -9.95
N PRO A 5 -10.09 -12.10 -9.86
CA PRO A 5 -9.33 -12.72 -10.94
C PRO A 5 -10.04 -12.71 -12.30
N VAL A 6 -11.38 -12.74 -12.34
CA VAL A 6 -12.14 -12.75 -13.60
C VAL A 6 -12.11 -11.42 -14.34
N ASP A 7 -11.66 -10.35 -13.68
CA ASP A 7 -11.53 -9.03 -14.31
C ASP A 7 -10.25 -8.89 -15.15
N LEU A 8 -9.37 -9.90 -15.16
CA LEU A 8 -8.08 -9.85 -15.84
C LEU A 8 -8.17 -10.29 -17.33
N PRO A 9 -7.32 -9.73 -18.22
CA PRO A 9 -7.18 -10.24 -19.58
C PRO A 9 -6.79 -11.73 -19.61
N ALA A 10 -7.29 -12.45 -20.62
CA ALA A 10 -6.96 -13.86 -20.81
C ALA A 10 -5.43 -14.09 -20.83
N GLY A 11 -4.96 -15.10 -20.10
CA GLY A 11 -3.54 -15.42 -19.95
C GLY A 11 -2.81 -14.65 -18.85
N SER A 12 -3.48 -13.71 -18.16
CA SER A 12 -2.90 -13.00 -17.02
C SER A 12 -2.92 -13.84 -15.74
N ARG A 13 -1.95 -13.61 -14.86
CA ARG A 13 -1.91 -14.22 -13.52
C ARG A 13 -2.42 -13.24 -12.46
N TRP A 14 -3.30 -13.73 -11.59
CA TRP A 14 -3.69 -13.00 -10.38
C TRP A 14 -2.52 -12.95 -9.39
N ALA A 15 -2.22 -11.77 -8.85
CA ALA A 15 -1.02 -11.55 -8.03
C ALA A 15 -1.30 -11.46 -6.51
N PHE A 16 -2.56 -11.57 -6.08
CA PHE A 16 -2.98 -11.34 -4.69
C PHE A 16 -3.52 -12.62 -4.01
N ASP A 17 -2.93 -13.77 -4.33
CA ASP A 17 -3.29 -15.11 -3.82
C ASP A 17 -2.15 -15.81 -3.08
N ALA A 18 -1.13 -15.06 -2.66
CA ALA A 18 0.02 -15.56 -1.91
C ALA A 18 0.23 -14.76 -0.62
N PRO A 19 0.96 -15.31 0.37
CA PRO A 19 1.37 -14.56 1.55
C PRO A 19 2.10 -13.28 1.16
N MET A 20 1.75 -12.18 1.83
CA MET A 20 2.35 -10.87 1.65
C MET A 20 2.80 -10.31 3.00
N PHE A 21 3.63 -9.28 2.96
CA PHE A 21 4.05 -8.52 4.14
C PHE A 21 3.56 -7.07 4.03
N LEU A 22 3.49 -6.39 5.17
CA LEU A 22 3.19 -4.97 5.23
C LEU A 22 4.49 -4.17 5.14
N LEU A 23 4.50 -3.11 4.34
CA LEU A 23 5.58 -2.13 4.25
C LEU A 23 5.01 -0.76 4.61
N LEU A 24 5.63 -0.10 5.59
CA LEU A 24 5.32 1.27 5.97
C LEU A 24 6.59 2.10 5.80
N ASN A 25 6.50 3.20 5.04
CA ASN A 25 7.62 4.11 4.83
C ASN A 25 7.12 5.55 4.64
N LEU A 26 7.95 6.52 5.03
CA LEU A 26 7.80 7.92 4.67
C LEU A 26 8.92 8.26 3.67
N ALA A 27 8.61 8.17 2.37
CA ALA A 27 9.56 8.53 1.33
C ALA A 27 9.74 10.05 1.25
N VAL A 28 10.95 10.50 0.89
CA VAL A 28 11.26 11.89 0.58
C VAL A 28 11.87 11.92 -0.83
N GLY A 29 11.20 12.58 -1.77
CA GLY A 29 11.64 12.62 -3.16
C GLY A 29 11.16 11.44 -4.02
N GLY A 30 11.30 11.57 -5.34
CA GLY A 30 11.09 10.50 -6.32
C GLY A 30 10.50 10.99 -7.64
N ASN A 31 10.47 10.13 -8.66
CA ASN A 31 9.93 10.48 -9.98
C ASN A 31 8.47 10.92 -9.93
N TRP A 32 7.68 10.34 -9.02
CA TRP A 32 6.26 10.65 -8.86
C TRP A 32 6.02 11.88 -7.96
N PRO A 33 6.54 11.94 -6.71
CA PRO A 33 6.30 13.10 -5.85
C PRO A 33 7.15 14.33 -6.20
N GLY A 34 8.17 14.20 -7.07
CA GLY A 34 9.19 15.23 -7.28
C GLY A 34 10.19 15.28 -6.13
N SER A 35 11.22 16.12 -6.26
CA SER A 35 12.17 16.38 -5.18
C SER A 35 11.59 17.39 -4.18
N PRO A 36 11.92 17.29 -2.88
CA PRO A 36 11.63 18.37 -1.95
C PRO A 36 12.36 19.65 -2.37
N ASP A 37 11.80 20.79 -2.02
CA ASP A 37 12.34 22.11 -2.33
C ASP A 37 12.42 23.00 -1.08
N ALA A 38 12.76 24.28 -1.28
CA ALA A 38 12.91 25.25 -0.19
C ALA A 38 11.60 25.52 0.59
N THR A 39 10.45 25.13 0.05
CA THR A 39 9.15 25.23 0.72
C THR A 39 8.80 23.97 1.50
N THR A 40 9.58 22.89 1.36
CA THR A 40 9.36 21.65 2.10
C THR A 40 9.84 21.82 3.53
N GLU A 41 8.89 21.84 4.46
CA GLU A 41 9.19 21.96 5.89
C GLU A 41 9.75 20.64 6.46
N PHE A 42 10.76 20.74 7.32
CA PHE A 42 11.34 19.60 8.03
C PHE A 42 11.49 19.95 9.53
N PRO A 43 11.36 18.96 10.45
CA PRO A 43 11.19 17.52 10.20
C PRO A 43 9.76 17.12 9.82
N GLN A 44 9.63 16.04 9.04
CA GLN A 44 8.36 15.36 8.79
C GLN A 44 8.31 14.08 9.61
N ILE A 45 7.15 13.78 10.19
CA ILE A 45 6.98 12.69 11.14
C ILE A 45 5.84 11.78 10.67
N PHE A 46 6.12 10.48 10.57
CA PHE A 46 5.11 9.46 10.30
C PHE A 46 4.79 8.68 11.58
N LEU A 47 3.83 9.19 12.37
CA LEU A 47 3.39 8.56 13.61
C LEU A 47 2.40 7.43 13.32
N VAL A 48 2.72 6.22 13.75
CA VAL A 48 1.86 5.03 13.62
C VAL A 48 1.66 4.42 15.01
N ASP A 49 0.44 4.52 15.54
CA ASP A 49 0.09 4.01 16.87
C ASP A 49 -0.15 2.49 16.85
N TYR A 50 -0.85 1.97 15.85
CA TYR A 50 -1.05 0.54 15.68
C TYR A 50 -1.22 0.13 14.22
N VAL A 51 -0.86 -1.13 13.95
CA VAL A 51 -1.24 -1.88 12.76
C VAL A 51 -2.03 -3.10 13.23
N ARG A 52 -3.26 -3.25 12.75
CA ARG A 52 -4.12 -4.40 13.08
C ARG A 52 -4.60 -5.05 11.79
N VAL A 53 -4.43 -6.36 11.69
CA VAL A 53 -4.91 -7.17 10.57
C VAL A 53 -5.98 -8.11 11.11
N TYR A 54 -7.13 -8.12 10.45
CA TYR A 54 -8.24 -9.00 10.77
C TYR A 54 -8.48 -9.93 9.59
N ALA A 55 -8.69 -11.20 9.88
CA ALA A 55 -9.22 -12.12 8.88
C ALA A 55 -10.72 -11.87 8.72
N HIS A 56 -11.22 -11.98 7.50
CA HIS A 56 -12.66 -12.12 7.28
C HIS A 56 -13.07 -13.48 7.82
N ASP A 57 -13.79 -13.49 8.94
CA ASP A 57 -14.41 -14.68 9.50
C ASP A 57 -15.87 -14.73 9.04
N PRO A 58 -16.25 -15.57 8.07
CA PRO A 58 -17.64 -15.65 7.62
C PRO A 58 -18.59 -16.27 8.66
N ALA A 59 -18.06 -16.81 9.77
CA ALA A 59 -18.85 -17.42 10.85
C ALA A 59 -19.06 -16.49 12.06
N ARG A 60 -18.55 -15.24 12.00
CA ARG A 60 -18.80 -14.17 12.98
C ARG A 60 -19.54 -12.99 12.38
#